data_AF-A0A7R7EKT2-F1
#
_entry.id   AF-A0A7R7EKT2-F1
#
_cell.length_a   1.000
_cell.length_b   1.000
_cell.length_c   1.000
_cell.angle_alpha   90.00
_cell.angle_beta   90.00
_cell.angle_gamma   90.00
#
_symmetry.space_group_name_H-M   'P 1'
#
loop_
_entity.id
_entity.type
_entity.pdbx_description
1 polymer ?
#
loop_
_entity_poly.entity_id
_entity_poly.type
_entity_poly.pdbx_seq_one_letter_code
_entity_poly.pdbx_strand_id
1 'polypeptide(L)' 'MELMKAIVSRNSIRKYKPEQITEDELNLILKAGCAAPIGMGKYNYMHITVIQNPSFIKNSLKK' A
#
# COMPACT_ATOMS: atom_id res chain seq x y z
N MET A 1 -14.07 11.57 -2.44
CA MET A 1 -13.46 11.83 -3.77
C MET A 1 -14.06 10.83 -4.75
N GLU A 2 -14.58 11.30 -5.88
CA GLU A 2 -15.14 10.42 -6.92
C GLU A 2 -14.04 9.54 -7.55
N LEU A 3 -14.31 8.24 -7.73
CA LEU A 3 -13.32 7.22 -8.15
C LEU A 3 -12.59 7.60 -9.45
N MET A 4 -13.31 8.06 -10.47
CA MET A 4 -12.73 8.42 -11.76
C MET A 4 -11.76 9.60 -11.65
N LYS A 5 -12.07 10.58 -10.80
CA LYS A 5 -11.16 11.72 -10.55
C LYS A 5 -9.88 11.26 -9.86
N ALA A 6 -9.97 10.28 -8.95
CA ALA A 6 -8.82 9.70 -8.27
C ALA A 6 -7.88 8.99 -9.25
N ILE A 7 -8.43 8.19 -10.17
CA ILE A 7 -7.66 7.44 -11.17
C ILE A 7 -6.94 8.40 -12.13
N VAL A 8 -7.65 9.40 -12.66
CA VAL A 8 -7.10 10.36 -13.64
C VAL A 8 -6.03 11.26 -13.03
N SER A 9 -6.17 11.65 -11.77
CA SER A 9 -5.20 12.54 -11.09
C SER A 9 -3.98 11.83 -10.51
N ARG A 10 -3.91 10.50 -10.60
CA ARG A 10 -2.85 9.68 -9.97
C ARG A 10 -1.48 9.97 -10.55
N ASN A 11 -0.54 10.36 -9.69
CA ASN A 11 0.87 10.57 -10.00
C ASN A 11 1.78 9.81 -9.02
N SER A 12 3.01 9.49 -9.44
CA SER A 12 3.98 8.83 -8.57
C SER A 12 4.63 9.86 -7.64
N ILE A 13 4.43 9.70 -6.33
CA ILE A 13 5.03 10.55 -5.28
C ILE A 13 6.39 9.97 -4.88
N ARG A 14 7.39 10.83 -4.68
CA ARG A 14 8.76 10.44 -4.26
C ARG A 14 9.32 11.25 -3.09
N LYS A 15 8.50 12.14 -2.52
CA LYS A 15 8.82 12.92 -1.33
C LYS A 15 7.64 12.78 -0.38
N TYR A 16 7.89 12.21 0.79
CA TYR A 16 6.88 11.88 1.79
C TYR A 16 7.10 12.71 3.04
N LYS A 17 6.04 12.87 3.82
CA LYS A 17 6.14 13.47 5.14
C LYS A 17 6.75 12.46 6.14
N PRO A 18 7.31 12.90 7.26
CA PRO A 18 7.86 11.97 8.26
C PRO A 18 6.78 11.22 9.03
N GLU A 19 5.54 11.72 9.06
CA GLU A 19 4.44 11.07 9.77
C GLU A 19 3.95 9.82 9.03
N GLN A 20 3.71 8.76 9.79
CA GLN A 20 3.09 7.54 9.30
C GLN A 20 1.57 7.72 9.20
N ILE A 21 0.94 7.00 8.27
CA ILE A 21 -0.53 6.90 8.23
C ILE A 21 -1.07 6.24 9.49
N THR A 22 -2.34 6.49 9.80
CA THR A 22 -3.04 5.82 10.89
C THR A 22 -3.28 4.34 10.59
N GLU A 23 -3.53 3.57 11.65
CA GLU A 23 -3.87 2.15 11.53
C GLU A 23 -5.16 1.94 10.71
N ASP A 24 -6.16 2.81 10.88
CA ASP A 24 -7.42 2.73 10.14
C ASP A 24 -7.23 2.98 8.64
N GLU A 25 -6.41 3.98 8.28
CA GLU A 25 -6.06 4.25 6.88
C GLU A 25 -5.29 3.10 6.25
N LEU A 26 -4.34 2.51 6.99
CA LEU A 26 -3.61 1.32 6.55
C LEU A 26 -4.57 0.15 6.30
N ASN A 27 -5.46 -0.14 7.25
CA ASN A 27 -6.42 -1.22 7.13
C ASN A 27 -7.40 -1.02 5.97
N LEU A 28 -7.79 0.22 5.69
CA LEU A 28 -8.62 0.53 4.52
C LEU A 28 -7.90 0.19 3.20
N ILE A 29 -6.61 0.52 3.08
CA ILE A 29 -5.79 0.20 1.90
C ILE A 29 -5.65 -1.32 1.76
N LEU A 30 -5.34 -2.03 2.85
CA LEU A 30 -5.20 -3.48 2.84
C LEU A 30 -6.52 -4.17 2.45
N LYS A 31 -7.65 -3.70 3.00
CA LYS A 31 -8.97 -4.22 2.65
C LYS A 31 -9.26 -4.05 1.15
N ALA A 32 -8.93 -2.90 0.57
CA ALA A 32 -9.09 -2.67 -0.87
C ALA A 32 -8.20 -3.62 -1.71
N GLY A 33 -6.94 -3.82 -1.29
CA GLY A 33 -6.02 -4.74 -1.96
C GLY A 33 -6.47 -6.21 -1.87
N CYS A 34 -6.90 -6.66 -0.70
CA CYS A 34 -7.37 -8.03 -0.48
C CYS A 34 -8.73 -8.32 -1.14
N ALA A 35 -9.57 -7.29 -1.37
CA ALA A 35 -10.83 -7.44 -2.08
C ALA A 35 -10.67 -7.52 -3.61
N ALA A 36 -9.47 -7.26 -4.14
CA ALA A 36 -9.21 -7.33 -5.57
C ALA A 36 -9.39 -8.76 -6.11
N PRO A 37 -9.86 -8.92 -7.36
CA PRO A 37 -9.95 -10.25 -7.97
C PRO A 37 -8.56 -10.82 -8.23
N ILE A 38 -8.43 -12.14 -8.09
CA ILE A 38 -7.22 -12.88 -8.45
C ILE A 38 -7.54 -13.96 -9.47
N GLY A 39 -6.58 -14.24 -10.35
CA GLY A 39 -6.68 -15.30 -11.34
C GLY A 39 -7.08 -16.63 -10.68
N MET A 40 -8.17 -17.21 -11.17
CA MET A 40 -8.70 -18.51 -10.71
C MET A 40 -9.08 -18.55 -9.22
N GLY A 41 -9.27 -17.40 -8.55
CA GLY A 41 -9.63 -17.36 -7.12
C GLY A 41 -8.54 -17.90 -6.19
N LYS A 42 -7.29 -17.98 -6.65
CA LYS A 42 -6.17 -18.53 -5.86
C LYS A 42 -5.58 -17.52 -4.87
N TYR A 43 -6.42 -17.01 -3.97
CA TYR A 43 -6.05 -16.00 -2.97
C TYR A 43 -4.89 -16.45 -2.07
N ASN A 44 -4.71 -17.76 -1.86
CA ASN A 44 -3.60 -18.33 -1.11
C ASN A 44 -2.20 -18.05 -1.72
N TYR A 45 -2.09 -17.72 -3.01
CA TYR A 45 -0.81 -17.31 -3.62
C TYR A 45 -0.55 -15.81 -3.51
N MET A 46 -1.53 -15.02 -3.06
CA MET A 46 -1.38 -13.59 -2.88
C MET A 46 -1.05 -13.31 -1.43
N HIS A 47 0.07 -12.61 -1.22
CA HIS A 47 0.52 -12.20 0.09
C HIS A 47 0.98 -10.75 0.01
N ILE A 48 0.45 -9.92 0.90
CA ILE A 48 0.90 -8.54 1.08
C ILE A 48 1.69 -8.49 2.38
N THR A 49 2.97 -8.15 2.29
CA THR A 49 3.82 -7.88 3.47
C THR A 49 3.83 -6.38 3.75
N VAL A 50 3.44 -5.98 4.95
CA VAL A 50 3.48 -4.58 5.40
C VAL A 50 4.74 -4.37 6.22
N ILE A 51 5.58 -3.42 5.79
CA ILE A 51 6.85 -3.09 6.45
C ILE A 51 6.77 -1.65 6.95
N GLN A 52 6.70 -1.47 8.27
CA GLN A 52 6.68 -0.15 8.91
C GLN A 52 7.90 0.12 9.79
N ASN A 53 8.71 -0.89 10.09
CA ASN A 53 9.89 -0.74 10.94
C ASN A 53 10.92 0.21 10.28
N PRO A 54 11.17 1.42 10.83
CA PRO A 54 12.04 2.40 10.19
C PRO A 54 13.49 1.94 10.07
N SER A 55 13.98 1.21 11.07
CA SER A 55 15.35 0.68 11.09
C SER A 55 15.55 -0.37 10.00
N PHE A 56 14.56 -1.25 9.81
CA PHE A 56 14.56 -2.23 8.73
C PHE A 56 14.59 -1.54 7.36
N ILE A 57 13.67 -0.59 7.12
CA ILE A 57 13.60 0.15 5.85
C ILE A 57 14.92 0.88 5.57
N LYS A 58 15.48 1.57 6.55
CA LYS A 58 16.75 2.29 6.40
C LYS A 58 17.91 1.34 6.07
N ASN A 59 17.93 0.15 6.64
CA ASN A 59 18.96 -0.85 6.34
C ASN A 59 18.78 -1.47 4.95
N SER A 60 17.54 -1.77 4.54
CA SER A 60 17.23 -2.33 3.20
C SER A 60 17.53 -1.36 2.05
N LEU A 61 17.64 -0.06 2.33
CA LEU A 61 17.98 0.98 1.34
C LEU A 61 19.48 1.29 1.26
N LYS A 62 20.32 0.69 2.11
CA LYS A 62 21.77 0.82 2.01
C LYS A 62 22.25 -0.05 0.84
N LYS A 63 22.70 0.60 -0.23
CA LYS A 63 23.47 -0.04 -1.30
C LYS A 63 24.89 -0.29 -0.86
#